data_AF-A0A800A5F1-F1
#
_entry.id   AF-A0A800A5F1-F1
#
_cell.length_a   1.000
_cell.length_b   1.000
_cell.length_c   1.000
_cell.angle_alpha   90.00
_cell.angle_beta   90.00
_cell.angle_gamma   90.00
#
_symmetry.space_group_name_H-M   'P 1'
#
loop_
_entity.id
_entity.type
_entity.pdbx_description
1 polymer ?
#
loop_
_entity_poly.entity_id
_entity_poly.type
_entity_poly.pdbx_seq_one_letter_code
_entity_poly.pdbx_strand_id
1 'polypeptide(L)'
;MSRRKRIYEGSGKVLFEGPEPGTLVQYFKDETAADTKTGAKAGVIAGKGVLNNRISEHLMSRLTEIGVPTHFMRRLNMREQLVRELEIIPIQVVVRNLAAGSLAERFSLTEGTPLPRSIVEYYYKSPTGPHPLVTEEHITAFGWASPPDMDEIVPMALRVNDFLSGLFLGIGLRLV
;
A
#
# COMPACT_ATOMS: atom_id res chain seq x y z
N MET A 1 8.10 -26.14 -18.10
CA MET A 1 7.85 -25.41 -16.84
C MET A 1 6.40 -24.98 -16.85
N SER A 2 5.56 -25.53 -15.97
CA SER A 2 4.13 -25.24 -15.98
C SER A 2 3.90 -23.75 -15.76
N ARG A 3 3.11 -23.14 -16.65
CA ARG A 3 2.75 -21.72 -16.58
C ARG A 3 1.85 -21.57 -15.35
N ARG A 4 2.35 -20.98 -14.26
CA ARG A 4 1.54 -20.71 -13.05
C ARG A 4 0.29 -19.91 -13.45
N LYS A 5 -0.88 -20.30 -12.94
CA LYS A 5 -2.15 -19.64 -13.28
C LYS A 5 -2.11 -18.22 -12.73
N ARG A 6 -2.30 -17.24 -13.62
CA ARG A 6 -2.39 -15.82 -13.24
C ARG A 6 -3.79 -15.53 -12.74
N ILE A 7 -3.88 -14.92 -11.57
CA ILE A 7 -5.13 -14.58 -10.90
C ILE A 7 -5.51 -13.13 -11.16
N TYR A 8 -4.54 -12.23 -11.06
CA TYR A 8 -4.77 -10.79 -11.20
C TYR A 8 -3.51 -10.07 -11.70
N GLU A 9 -3.69 -8.97 -12.42
CA GLU A 9 -2.61 -8.03 -12.73
C GLU A 9 -3.08 -6.61 -12.44
N GLY A 10 -2.33 -5.92 -11.58
CA GLY A 10 -2.47 -4.50 -11.34
C GLY A 10 -1.33 -3.71 -12.01
N SER A 11 -1.32 -2.41 -11.75
CA SER A 11 -0.31 -1.49 -12.32
C SER A 11 1.12 -1.85 -11.94
N GLY A 12 1.36 -2.28 -10.70
CA GLY A 12 2.72 -2.59 -10.20
C GLY A 12 3.02 -4.06 -9.96
N LYS A 13 2.00 -4.95 -9.96
CA LYS A 13 2.16 -6.34 -9.50
C LYS A 13 1.29 -7.31 -10.29
N VAL A 14 1.77 -8.55 -10.43
CA VAL A 14 0.98 -9.70 -10.91
C VAL A 14 0.81 -10.67 -9.75
N LEU A 15 -0.38 -11.23 -9.59
CA LEU A 15 -0.65 -12.32 -8.65
C LEU A 15 -0.83 -13.62 -9.42
N PHE A 16 -0.11 -14.64 -8.99
CA PHE A 16 -0.24 -16.02 -9.45
C PHE A 16 -0.74 -16.90 -8.32
N GLU A 17 -1.35 -18.03 -8.68
CA GLU A 17 -1.71 -19.08 -7.75
C GLU A 17 -0.48 -19.57 -6.97
N GLY A 18 -0.65 -19.69 -5.65
CA GLY A 18 0.38 -20.20 -4.75
C GLY A 18 0.51 -21.73 -4.81
N PRO A 19 1.55 -22.27 -4.17
CA PRO A 19 1.76 -23.73 -4.08
C PRO A 19 0.75 -24.42 -3.16
N GLU A 20 0.12 -23.69 -2.24
CA GLU A 20 -0.80 -24.21 -1.22
C GLU A 20 -2.11 -23.41 -1.22
N PRO A 21 -3.26 -24.03 -0.87
CA PRO A 21 -4.52 -23.31 -0.70
C PRO A 21 -4.40 -22.12 0.26
N GLY A 22 -4.99 -20.97 -0.11
CA GLY A 22 -4.91 -19.75 0.67
C GLY A 22 -3.58 -18.99 0.54
N THR A 23 -2.75 -19.33 -0.45
CA THR A 23 -1.49 -18.62 -0.74
C THR A 23 -1.43 -18.12 -2.18
N LEU A 24 -0.72 -17.01 -2.39
CA LEU A 24 -0.49 -16.38 -3.69
C LEU A 24 0.99 -16.09 -3.88
N VAL A 25 1.44 -16.17 -5.13
CA VAL A 25 2.76 -15.63 -5.54
C VAL A 25 2.58 -14.23 -6.10
N GLN A 26 3.14 -13.25 -5.40
CA GLN A 26 3.14 -11.84 -5.81
C GLN A 26 4.43 -11.51 -6.56
N TYR A 27 4.31 -11.14 -7.83
CA TYR A 27 5.41 -10.70 -8.70
C TYR A 27 5.43 -9.18 -8.86
N PHE A 28 6.59 -8.56 -8.67
CA PHE A 28 6.79 -7.11 -8.78
C PHE A 28 7.29 -6.71 -10.16
N LYS A 29 6.55 -5.81 -10.82
CA LYS A 29 6.82 -5.36 -12.19
C LYS A 29 7.72 -4.12 -12.23
N ASP A 30 8.42 -3.94 -13.36
CA ASP A 30 9.23 -2.76 -13.62
C ASP A 30 8.43 -1.60 -14.23
N GLU A 31 7.21 -1.87 -14.72
CA GLU A 31 6.37 -0.83 -15.29
C GLU A 31 5.92 0.16 -14.22
N THR A 32 5.95 1.45 -14.56
CA THR A 32 5.32 2.54 -13.81
C THR A 32 3.99 2.87 -14.44
N ALA A 33 2.98 3.11 -13.60
CA ALA A 33 1.73 3.68 -14.07
C ALA A 33 1.99 5.09 -14.61
N ALA A 34 1.18 5.50 -15.58
CA ALA A 34 1.14 6.91 -15.97
C ALA A 34 0.64 7.72 -14.77
N ASP A 35 1.34 8.81 -14.47
CA ASP A 35 0.88 9.76 -13.46
C ASP A 35 -0.04 10.76 -14.14
N THR A 36 -1.32 10.67 -13.82
CA THR A 36 -2.36 11.53 -14.39
C THR A 36 -2.24 12.98 -13.94
N LYS A 37 -1.51 13.26 -12.86
CA LYS A 37 -1.29 14.63 -12.36
C LYS A 37 -0.08 15.32 -12.96
N THR A 38 1.03 14.59 -13.12
CA THR A 38 2.26 15.16 -13.71
C THR A 38 2.35 15.00 -15.22
N GLY A 39 1.44 14.23 -15.82
CA GLY A 39 1.48 13.89 -17.25
C GLY A 39 2.61 12.92 -17.60
N ALA A 40 3.28 12.34 -16.60
CA ALA A 40 4.34 11.36 -16.82
C ALA A 40 3.74 10.10 -17.46
N LYS A 41 4.25 9.74 -18.63
CA LYS A 41 3.78 8.56 -19.37
C LYS A 41 4.12 7.28 -18.62
N ALA A 42 3.29 6.25 -18.81
CA ALA A 42 3.64 4.90 -18.39
C ALA A 42 5.00 4.52 -19.00
N GLY A 43 5.87 3.93 -18.18
CA GLY A 43 7.25 3.67 -18.55
C GLY A 43 7.77 2.40 -17.88
N VAL A 44 9.00 2.03 -18.20
CA VAL A 44 9.69 0.90 -17.57
C VAL A 44 10.93 1.43 -16.87
N ILE A 45 11.00 1.23 -15.56
CA ILE A 45 12.21 1.52 -14.78
C ILE A 45 12.88 0.20 -14.46
N ALA A 46 13.96 -0.11 -15.17
CA ALA A 46 14.69 -1.36 -15.00
C ALA A 46 15.11 -1.57 -13.54
N GLY A 47 14.76 -2.72 -12.97
CA GLY A 47 15.11 -3.08 -11.60
C GLY A 47 14.17 -2.52 -10.52
N LYS A 48 13.17 -1.70 -10.87
CA LYS A 48 12.15 -1.20 -9.93
C LYS A 48 11.46 -2.35 -9.18
N GLY A 49 11.05 -3.39 -9.89
CA GLY A 49 10.36 -4.54 -9.31
C GLY A 49 11.25 -5.29 -8.31
N VAL A 50 12.54 -5.39 -8.60
CA VAL A 50 13.52 -6.02 -7.69
C VAL A 50 13.70 -5.21 -6.40
N LEU A 51 13.85 -3.89 -6.54
CA LEU A 51 13.98 -3.00 -5.39
C LEU A 51 12.71 -2.99 -4.53
N ASN A 52 11.53 -2.84 -5.16
CA ASN A 52 10.26 -2.83 -4.46
C ASN A 52 9.99 -4.16 -3.74
N ASN A 53 10.34 -5.29 -4.35
CA ASN A 53 10.24 -6.59 -3.70
C ASN A 53 11.10 -6.63 -2.42
N ARG A 54 12.37 -6.22 -2.49
CA ARG A 54 13.27 -6.22 -1.31
C ARG A 54 12.82 -5.24 -0.23
N ILE A 55 12.43 -4.03 -0.60
CA ILE A 55 11.93 -3.02 0.36
C ILE A 55 10.65 -3.53 1.02
N SER A 56 9.70 -4.06 0.24
CA SER A 56 8.45 -4.62 0.76
C SER A 56 8.69 -5.80 1.71
N GLU A 57 9.59 -6.72 1.37
CA GLU A 57 10.00 -7.82 2.27
C GLU A 57 10.52 -7.27 3.60
N HIS A 58 11.45 -6.30 3.55
CA HIS A 58 12.06 -5.73 4.74
C HIS A 58 11.00 -5.08 5.64
N LEU A 59 10.20 -4.16 5.09
CA LEU A 59 9.19 -3.44 5.87
C LEU A 59 8.14 -4.38 6.47
N MET A 60 7.62 -5.34 5.70
CA MET A 60 6.61 -6.30 6.19
C MET A 60 7.17 -7.22 7.28
N SER A 61 8.44 -7.64 7.16
CA SER A 61 9.09 -8.45 8.19
C SER A 61 9.24 -7.66 9.49
N ARG A 62 9.69 -6.41 9.41
CA ARG A 62 9.84 -5.52 10.58
C ARG A 62 8.50 -5.20 11.26
N LEU A 63 7.43 -5.06 10.49
CA LEU A 63 6.08 -4.92 11.04
C LEU A 63 5.60 -6.20 11.75
N THR A 64 5.92 -7.37 11.18
CA THR A 64 5.56 -8.65 11.79
C THR A 64 6.32 -8.87 13.12
N GLU A 65 7.58 -8.45 13.21
CA GLU A 65 8.40 -8.53 14.43
C GLU A 65 7.79 -7.76 15.62
N ILE A 66 7.11 -6.64 15.35
CA ILE A 66 6.40 -5.87 16.39
C ILE A 66 4.96 -6.34 16.61
N GLY A 67 4.52 -7.44 15.98
CA GLY A 67 3.18 -8.01 16.14
C GLY A 67 2.09 -7.36 15.29
N VAL A 68 2.42 -6.63 14.22
CA VAL A 68 1.43 -6.21 13.22
C VAL A 68 1.20 -7.36 12.24
N PRO A 69 -0.05 -7.87 12.08
CA PRO A 69 -0.32 -8.94 11.15
C PRO A 69 -0.14 -8.46 9.70
N THR A 70 0.57 -9.24 8.89
CA THR A 70 0.77 -8.95 7.46
C THR A 70 0.45 -10.17 6.60
N HIS A 71 0.18 -9.98 5.31
CA HIS A 71 0.05 -11.12 4.40
C HIS A 71 1.40 -11.76 4.04
N PHE A 72 2.52 -11.10 4.33
CA PHE A 72 3.82 -11.53 3.86
C PHE A 72 4.23 -12.82 4.57
N MET A 73 4.66 -13.83 3.80
CA MET A 73 5.17 -15.08 4.35
C MET A 73 6.67 -15.19 4.17
N ARG A 74 7.15 -15.11 2.92
CA ARG A 74 8.58 -15.17 2.60
C ARG A 74 8.84 -14.72 1.17
N ARG A 75 10.06 -14.22 0.90
CA ARG A 75 10.52 -13.99 -0.47
C ARG A 75 10.86 -15.30 -1.17
N LEU A 76 10.52 -15.42 -2.46
CA LEU A 76 10.85 -16.57 -3.30
C LEU A 76 12.10 -16.32 -4.14
N ASN A 77 12.23 -15.13 -4.70
CA ASN A 77 13.39 -14.72 -5.51
C ASN A 77 13.47 -13.18 -5.59
N MET A 78 14.26 -12.65 -6.51
CA MET A 78 14.45 -11.20 -6.68
C MET A 78 13.18 -10.43 -7.04
N ARG A 79 12.13 -11.06 -7.60
CA ARG A 79 10.90 -10.39 -8.02
C ARG A 79 9.63 -10.94 -7.39
N GLU A 80 9.69 -12.08 -6.71
CA GLU A 80 8.53 -12.79 -6.20
C GLU A 80 8.53 -12.94 -4.68
N GLN A 81 7.35 -12.83 -4.08
CA GLN A 81 7.06 -13.17 -2.68
C GLN A 81 5.88 -14.12 -2.60
N LEU A 82 5.92 -15.01 -1.61
CA LEU A 82 4.77 -15.79 -1.18
C LEU A 82 4.00 -14.98 -0.14
N VAL A 83 2.69 -14.82 -0.36
CA VAL A 83 1.78 -14.07 0.50
C VAL A 83 0.52 -14.87 0.79
N ARG A 84 -0.15 -14.57 1.89
CA ARG A 84 -1.50 -15.08 2.20
C ARG A 84 -2.51 -14.48 1.24
N GLU A 85 -3.42 -15.31 0.74
CA GLU A 85 -4.61 -14.86 0.01
C GLU A 85 -5.54 -14.12 0.98
N LEU A 86 -6.10 -12.99 0.56
CA LEU A 86 -6.96 -12.14 1.37
C LEU A 86 -8.13 -11.63 0.53
N GLU A 87 -9.26 -11.44 1.18
CA GLU A 87 -10.30 -10.56 0.68
C GLU A 87 -9.89 -9.10 0.93
N ILE A 88 -9.74 -8.32 -0.14
CA ILE A 88 -9.26 -6.95 -0.04
C ILE A 88 -10.45 -6.01 0.16
N ILE A 89 -10.46 -5.33 1.31
CA ILE A 89 -11.33 -4.16 1.54
C ILE A 89 -10.99 -3.10 0.48
N PRO A 90 -11.96 -2.60 -0.32
CA PRO A 90 -11.70 -1.73 -1.46
C PRO A 90 -11.42 -0.27 -1.04
N ILE A 91 -10.69 -0.08 0.06
CA ILE A 91 -10.32 1.21 0.64
C ILE A 91 -8.81 1.31 0.75
N GLN A 92 -8.25 2.40 0.24
CA GLN A 92 -6.89 2.79 0.49
C GLN A 92 -6.85 3.70 1.72
N VAL A 93 -6.14 3.24 2.75
CA VAL A 93 -5.89 4.00 3.98
C VAL A 93 -4.59 4.76 3.78
N VAL A 94 -4.64 6.09 3.92
CA VAL A 94 -3.48 6.98 3.74
C VAL A 94 -3.23 7.71 5.05
N VAL A 95 -2.04 7.52 5.61
CA VAL A 95 -1.58 8.29 6.78
C VAL A 95 -0.64 9.38 6.30
N ARG A 96 -0.80 10.61 6.81
CA ARG A 96 0.03 11.77 6.46
C ARG A 96 0.64 12.36 7.71
N ASN A 97 1.95 12.60 7.68
CA ASN A 97 2.68 13.27 8.76
C ASN A 97 3.04 14.72 8.39
N LEU A 98 3.19 15.00 7.10
CA LEU A 98 3.41 16.33 6.54
C LEU A 98 2.40 16.65 5.43
N ALA A 99 2.19 17.94 5.19
CA ALA A 99 1.43 18.40 4.03
C ALA A 99 2.23 18.14 2.75
N ALA A 100 1.71 17.29 1.87
CA ALA A 100 2.29 17.03 0.55
C ALA A 100 1.24 16.57 -0.45
N GLY A 101 1.51 16.74 -1.74
CA GLY A 101 0.68 16.24 -2.84
C GLY A 101 -0.79 16.66 -2.71
N SER A 102 -1.71 15.70 -2.82
CA SER A 102 -3.16 15.97 -2.81
C SER A 102 -3.71 16.59 -1.53
N LEU A 103 -2.98 16.57 -0.41
CA LEU A 103 -3.39 17.28 0.80
C LEU A 103 -2.99 18.76 0.70
N ALA A 104 -1.75 19.03 0.29
CA ALA A 104 -1.25 20.38 0.12
C ALA A 104 -2.04 21.15 -0.95
N GLU A 105 -2.32 20.52 -2.09
CA GLU A 105 -3.15 21.09 -3.16
C GLU A 105 -4.58 21.42 -2.68
N ARG A 106 -5.22 20.48 -1.96
CA ARG A 106 -6.65 20.60 -1.58
C ARG A 106 -6.91 21.69 -0.54
N PHE A 107 -5.94 21.91 0.35
CA PHE A 107 -6.06 22.88 1.44
C PHE A 107 -5.14 24.09 1.28
N SER A 108 -4.51 24.24 0.11
CA SER A 108 -3.57 25.33 -0.19
C SER A 108 -2.46 25.46 0.87
N LEU A 109 -1.94 24.32 1.34
CA LEU A 109 -0.85 24.27 2.32
C LEU A 109 0.51 24.26 1.60
N THR A 110 1.52 24.81 2.24
CA THR A 110 2.90 24.71 1.75
C THR A 110 3.39 23.26 1.90
N GLU A 111 3.94 22.68 0.83
CA GLU A 111 4.51 21.32 0.89
C GLU A 111 5.65 21.24 1.92
N GLY A 112 5.70 20.12 2.64
CA GLY A 112 6.64 19.91 3.75
C GLY A 112 6.21 20.55 5.07
N THR A 113 5.04 21.21 5.14
CA THR A 113 4.53 21.74 6.42
C THR A 113 4.25 20.57 7.38
N PRO A 114 4.82 20.57 8.60
CA PRO A 114 4.52 19.55 9.60
C PRO A 114 3.05 19.64 10.05
N LEU A 115 2.37 18.50 10.14
CA LEU A 115 1.02 18.45 10.70
C LEU A 115 1.11 18.33 12.23
N PRO A 116 0.21 19.00 12.98
CA PRO A 116 0.21 18.92 14.45
C PRO A 116 -0.13 17.51 14.97
N ARG A 117 -0.77 16.70 14.14
CA ARG A 117 -1.02 15.27 14.35
C ARG A 117 -1.11 14.56 13.00
N SER A 118 -0.81 13.27 12.97
CA SER A 118 -1.01 12.46 11.76
C SER A 118 -2.49 12.46 11.36
N ILE A 119 -2.75 12.58 10.05
CA ILE A 119 -4.09 12.55 9.48
C ILE A 119 -4.27 11.22 8.76
N VAL A 120 -5.39 10.54 9.00
CA VAL A 120 -5.82 9.36 8.26
C VAL A 120 -6.89 9.79 7.26
N GLU A 121 -6.66 9.51 5.97
CA GLU A 121 -7.61 9.71 4.88
C GLU A 121 -7.96 8.37 4.23
N TYR A 122 -9.20 8.27 3.73
CA TYR A 122 -9.67 7.10 3.03
C TYR A 122 -9.96 7.42 1.57
N TYR A 123 -9.52 6.55 0.68
CA TYR A 123 -9.80 6.65 -0.75
C TYR A 123 -10.43 5.37 -1.26
N TYR A 124 -11.54 5.48 -1.98
CA TYR A 124 -12.17 4.31 -2.58
C TYR A 124 -11.32 3.79 -3.74
N LYS A 125 -10.98 2.50 -3.71
CA LYS A 125 -10.20 1.85 -4.75
C LYS A 125 -11.08 1.49 -5.95
N SER A 126 -11.46 2.52 -6.70
CA SER A 126 -12.21 2.34 -7.96
C SER A 126 -11.44 1.48 -8.97
N PRO A 127 -12.08 0.49 -9.60
CA PRO A 127 -11.44 -0.36 -10.61
C PRO A 127 -11.23 0.34 -11.96
N THR A 128 -12.03 1.36 -12.28
CA THR A 128 -12.11 1.96 -13.62
C THR A 128 -11.99 3.49 -13.63
N GLY A 129 -12.00 4.12 -12.45
CA GLY A 129 -12.07 5.58 -12.32
C GLY A 129 -11.07 6.15 -11.31
N PRO A 130 -11.17 7.46 -11.02
CA PRO A 130 -10.37 8.07 -9.97
C PRO A 130 -10.66 7.41 -8.62
N HIS A 131 -9.70 7.47 -7.70
CA HIS A 131 -9.87 7.03 -6.32
C HIS A 131 -10.39 8.21 -5.49
N PRO A 132 -11.71 8.40 -5.32
CA PRO A 132 -12.23 9.57 -4.60
C PRO A 132 -11.91 9.48 -3.12
N LEU A 133 -11.71 10.64 -2.48
CA LEU A 133 -11.71 10.72 -1.02
C LEU A 133 -13.10 10.33 -0.51
N VAL A 134 -13.16 9.47 0.49
CA VAL A 134 -14.39 9.02 1.13
C VAL A 134 -14.32 9.18 2.64
N THR A 135 -15.49 9.22 3.27
CA THR A 135 -15.64 9.25 4.73
C THR A 135 -15.95 7.85 5.25
N GLU A 136 -15.83 7.64 6.56
CA GLU A 136 -16.24 6.38 7.21
C GLU A 136 -17.74 6.09 7.02
N GLU A 137 -18.56 7.15 6.94
CA GLU A 137 -19.97 7.06 6.59
C GLU A 137 -20.17 6.44 5.19
N HIS A 138 -19.40 6.87 4.18
CA HIS A 138 -19.46 6.24 2.85
C HIS A 138 -19.04 4.77 2.91
N ILE A 139 -17.98 4.44 3.65
CA ILE A 139 -17.46 3.08 3.79
C ILE A 139 -18.53 2.15 4.38
N THR A 140 -19.16 2.60 5.46
CA THR A 140 -20.20 1.84 6.17
C THR A 140 -21.47 1.76 5.34
N ALA A 141 -21.94 2.88 4.78
CA ALA A 141 -23.19 2.94 4.02
C ALA A 141 -23.15 2.11 2.73
N PHE A 142 -21.99 1.98 2.09
CA PHE A 142 -21.82 1.16 0.90
C PHE A 142 -21.37 -0.28 1.20
N GLY A 143 -21.21 -0.64 2.47
CA GLY A 143 -20.85 -1.99 2.90
C GLY A 143 -19.44 -2.41 2.46
N TRP A 144 -18.51 -1.47 2.30
CA TRP A 144 -17.13 -1.75 1.92
C TRP A 144 -16.30 -2.29 3.09
N ALA A 145 -16.62 -1.85 4.30
CA ALA A 145 -16.11 -2.38 5.55
C ALA A 145 -17.18 -2.17 6.64
N SER A 146 -17.19 -3.03 7.64
CA SER A 146 -18.06 -2.89 8.80
C SER A 146 -17.47 -1.92 9.84
N PRO A 147 -18.27 -1.36 10.75
CA PRO A 147 -17.73 -0.53 11.83
C PRO A 147 -16.64 -1.24 12.67
N PRO A 148 -16.79 -2.54 13.04
CA PRO A 148 -15.69 -3.28 13.67
C PRO A 148 -14.40 -3.35 12.85
N ASP A 149 -14.49 -3.48 11.52
CA ASP A 149 -13.28 -3.46 10.66
C ASP A 149 -12.58 -2.09 10.77
N MET A 150 -13.34 -1.00 10.80
CA MET A 150 -12.80 0.36 10.93
C MET A 150 -12.14 0.59 12.30
N ASP A 151 -12.72 0.03 13.36
CA ASP A 151 -12.16 0.04 14.72
C ASP A 151 -10.80 -0.69 14.79
N GLU A 152 -10.53 -1.63 13.89
CA GLU A 152 -9.22 -2.29 13.78
C GLU A 152 -8.25 -1.55 12.83
N ILE A 153 -8.76 -1.06 11.70
CA ILE A 153 -7.94 -0.44 10.64
C ILE A 153 -7.22 0.81 11.14
N VAL A 154 -7.90 1.72 11.82
CA VAL A 154 -7.32 3.02 12.21
C VAL A 154 -6.20 2.88 13.23
N PRO A 155 -6.39 2.16 14.35
CA PRO A 155 -5.31 1.94 15.31
C PRO A 155 -4.13 1.20 14.69
N MET A 156 -4.39 0.22 13.81
CA MET A 156 -3.34 -0.51 13.11
C MET A 156 -2.55 0.40 12.17
N ALA A 157 -3.22 1.26 11.39
CA ALA A 157 -2.57 2.22 10.49
C ALA A 157 -1.69 3.22 11.26
N LEU A 158 -2.17 3.72 12.40
CA LEU A 158 -1.39 4.63 13.25
C LEU A 158 -0.20 3.94 13.92
N ARG A 159 -0.35 2.68 14.36
CA ARG A 159 0.76 1.87 14.89
C ARG A 159 1.82 1.58 13.83
N VAL A 160 1.39 1.26 12.61
CA VAL A 160 2.30 1.11 11.46
C VAL A 160 3.03 2.42 11.18
N ASN A 161 2.32 3.55 11.18
CA ASN A 161 2.91 4.86 10.94
C ASN A 161 3.98 5.22 11.98
N ASP A 162 3.69 5.04 13.27
CA ASP A 162 4.62 5.34 14.36
C ASP A 162 5.92 4.53 14.21
N PHE A 163 5.79 3.21 14.03
CA PHE A 163 6.94 2.34 13.86
C PHE A 163 7.76 2.69 12.61
N LEU A 164 7.11 2.87 11.47
CA LEU A 164 7.81 3.18 10.22
C LEU A 164 8.44 4.57 10.27
N SER A 165 7.82 5.55 10.93
CA SER A 165 8.39 6.89 11.12
C SER A 165 9.73 6.80 11.86
N GLY A 166 9.79 6.01 12.94
CA GLY A 166 11.04 5.74 13.65
C GLY A 166 12.07 4.99 12.79
N LEU A 167 11.64 3.96 12.07
CA LEU A 167 12.50 3.15 11.19
C LEU A 167 13.17 4.02 10.10
N PHE A 168 12.39 4.86 9.41
CA PHE A 168 12.90 5.74 8.37
C PHE A 168 13.77 6.85 8.94
N LEU A 169 13.38 7.43 10.09
CA LEU A 169 14.17 8.48 10.74
C LEU A 169 15.55 7.97 11.17
N GLY A 170 15.65 6.70 11.58
CA GLY A 170 16.91 6.04 11.94
C GLY A 170 17.95 6.00 10.82
N ILE A 171 17.54 6.16 9.55
CA ILE A 171 18.42 6.26 8.38
C ILE A 171 18.40 7.65 7.73
N GLY A 172 17.87 8.66 8.43
CA GLY A 172 17.82 10.05 7.97
C GLY A 172 16.73 10.35 6.94
N LEU A 173 15.75 9.45 6.77
CA LEU A 173 14.60 9.65 5.90
C LEU A 173 13.37 10.09 6.70
N ARG A 174 12.58 11.02 6.15
CA ARG A 174 11.30 11.41 6.74
C ARG A 174 10.17 10.68 6.04
N LEU A 175 9.31 10.03 6.82
CA LEU A 175 8.06 9.46 6.31
C LEU A 175 7.02 10.58 6.19
N VAL A 176 6.80 11.04 4.96
CA VAL A 176 5.94 12.19 4.60
C VAL A 176 4.46 11.91 4.85
#